data_AF-A0A327KQB0-F1
#
_entry.id   AF-A0A327KQB0-F1
#
_cell.length_a   1.000
_cell.length_b   1.000
_cell.length_c   1.000
_cell.angle_alpha   90.00
_cell.angle_beta   90.00
_cell.angle_gamma   90.00
#
_symmetry.space_group_name_H-M   'P 1'
#
loop_
_entity.id
_entity.type
_entity.pdbx_description
1 polymer ?
#
loop_
_entity_poly.entity_id
_entity_poly.type
_entity_poly.pdbx_seq_one_letter_code
_entity_poly.pdbx_strand_id
1 'polypeptide(L)'
;MITKSMLTKLWPRAPQAKIVTIARIAKPVFAEHGIDDPLVVAHLMAQISHENGAGTIVRENMRYRAPRIMEIFGVGRHSARVTEAEAARLAGRPDELAERVYGLGNTRKARELGNTEPGDGFRFRGGGDLQLTGRASYEHFGEIAGVDLAADPDQIADPEISFRVAVAEFVALRCIEPAKRDDCRTVTRRVNGGTNGLAERQVWLRKWKAVLAEPRAAADPAPLPRGAEPPPEKPLVRSKIAGAATVLGAEEVAQVAGVVQDSVDQAKQIKASAQEIGLWDIVVHAAQMPRLWIALAAIVLVGLIIWWRWRDHS
;
A
#
# COMPACT_ATOMS: atom_id res chain seq x y z
N MET A 1 -24.79 -0.34 1.89
CA MET A 1 -23.78 0.74 2.02
C MET A 1 -23.49 1.00 3.50
N ILE A 2 -22.26 1.36 3.87
CA ILE A 2 -21.77 1.42 5.26
C ILE A 2 -22.62 2.36 6.12
N THR A 3 -22.94 1.93 7.34
CA THR A 3 -23.68 2.74 8.32
C THR A 3 -22.86 2.96 9.59
N LYS A 4 -23.26 3.96 10.39
CA LYS A 4 -22.70 4.20 11.73
C LYS A 4 -22.79 2.94 12.60
N SER A 5 -23.94 2.26 12.61
CA SER A 5 -24.15 1.07 13.44
C SER A 5 -23.21 -0.09 13.05
N MET A 6 -23.00 -0.31 11.74
CA MET A 6 -22.03 -1.30 11.25
C MET A 6 -20.60 -0.97 11.72
N LEU A 7 -20.20 0.30 11.59
CA LEU A 7 -18.89 0.76 12.07
C LEU A 7 -18.76 0.63 13.58
N THR A 8 -19.75 1.05 14.37
CA THR A 8 -19.72 0.89 15.84
C THR A 8 -19.62 -0.58 16.25
N LYS A 9 -20.32 -1.49 15.56
CA LYS A 9 -20.27 -2.94 15.81
C LYS A 9 -18.88 -3.53 15.52
N LEU A 10 -18.25 -3.13 14.42
CA LEU A 10 -16.96 -3.72 13.99
C LEU A 10 -15.73 -2.99 14.53
N TRP A 11 -15.84 -1.69 14.80
CA TRP A 11 -14.79 -0.79 15.27
C TRP A 11 -15.16 -0.17 16.64
N PRO A 12 -15.45 -0.96 17.69
CA PRO A 12 -15.98 -0.45 18.95
C PRO A 12 -15.00 0.44 19.74
N ARG A 13 -13.72 0.44 19.36
CA ARG A 13 -12.65 1.25 19.98
C ARG A 13 -12.24 2.47 19.15
N ALA A 14 -12.77 2.62 17.93
CA ALA A 14 -12.44 3.77 17.10
C ALA A 14 -13.00 5.07 17.72
N PRO A 15 -12.32 6.21 17.57
CA PRO A 15 -12.86 7.50 17.97
C PRO A 15 -14.23 7.75 17.33
N GLN A 16 -15.19 8.23 18.12
CA GLN A 16 -16.55 8.44 17.65
C GLN A 16 -16.62 9.42 16.48
N ALA A 17 -15.75 10.44 16.46
CA ALA A 17 -15.63 11.37 15.35
C ALA A 17 -15.31 10.65 14.02
N LYS A 18 -14.38 9.68 14.04
CA LYS A 18 -14.03 8.89 12.85
C LYS A 18 -15.20 8.04 12.36
N ILE A 19 -15.89 7.36 13.28
CA ILE A 19 -17.09 6.56 12.95
C ILE A 19 -18.15 7.44 12.28
N VAL A 20 -18.46 8.60 12.88
CA VAL A 20 -19.50 9.51 12.38
C VAL A 20 -19.12 10.09 11.02
N THR A 21 -17.87 10.52 10.85
CA THR A 21 -17.37 11.07 9.60
C THR A 21 -17.44 10.03 8.48
N ILE A 22 -16.90 8.82 8.67
CA ILE A 22 -16.94 7.76 7.64
C ILE A 22 -18.38 7.40 7.30
N ALA A 23 -19.26 7.23 8.31
CA ALA A 23 -20.67 6.92 8.07
C ALA A 23 -21.39 8.00 7.24
N ARG A 24 -21.00 9.26 7.39
CA ARG A 24 -21.56 10.40 6.64
C ARG A 24 -21.06 10.42 5.19
N ILE A 25 -19.76 10.21 4.97
CA ILE A 25 -19.12 10.43 3.66
C ILE A 25 -19.01 9.16 2.79
N ALA A 26 -19.16 7.96 3.37
CA ALA A 26 -18.91 6.72 2.63
C ALA A 26 -19.75 6.62 1.35
N LYS A 27 -21.04 7.01 1.41
CA LYS A 27 -21.93 6.99 0.25
C LYS A 27 -21.42 7.85 -0.92
N PRO A 28 -21.25 9.18 -0.76
CA PRO A 28 -20.77 10.02 -1.86
C PRO A 28 -19.37 9.63 -2.33
N VAL A 29 -18.43 9.32 -1.41
CA VAL A 29 -17.07 8.92 -1.79
C VAL A 29 -17.07 7.64 -2.63
N PHE A 30 -17.89 6.64 -2.28
CA PHE A 30 -18.00 5.43 -3.09
C PHE A 30 -18.63 5.70 -4.46
N ALA A 31 -19.62 6.60 -4.54
CA ALA A 31 -20.25 6.96 -5.81
C ALA A 31 -19.27 7.66 -6.77
N GLU A 32 -18.37 8.51 -6.26
CA GLU A 32 -17.31 9.16 -7.05
C GLU A 32 -16.39 8.15 -7.77
N HIS A 33 -16.25 6.94 -7.22
CA HIS A 33 -15.41 5.88 -7.76
C HIS A 33 -16.19 4.70 -8.36
N GLY A 34 -17.52 4.81 -8.51
CA GLY A 34 -18.36 3.74 -9.03
C GLY A 34 -18.39 2.47 -8.17
N ILE A 35 -18.22 2.62 -6.84
CA ILE A 35 -18.27 1.52 -5.87
C ILE A 35 -19.69 1.40 -5.33
N ASP A 36 -20.45 0.43 -5.82
CA ASP A 36 -21.82 0.12 -5.36
C ASP A 36 -21.99 -1.32 -4.87
N ASP A 37 -21.15 -2.24 -5.33
CA ASP A 37 -21.10 -3.65 -4.94
C ASP A 37 -20.73 -3.80 -3.44
N PRO A 38 -21.63 -4.36 -2.59
CA PRO A 38 -21.35 -4.64 -1.18
C PRO A 38 -20.11 -5.53 -0.96
N LEU A 39 -19.79 -6.42 -1.90
CA LEU A 39 -18.60 -7.26 -1.82
C LEU A 39 -17.32 -6.43 -1.95
N VAL A 40 -17.28 -5.49 -2.89
CA VAL A 40 -16.14 -4.56 -3.07
C VAL A 40 -15.97 -3.72 -1.80
N VAL A 41 -17.07 -3.19 -1.26
CA VAL A 41 -17.06 -2.45 0.01
C VAL A 41 -16.51 -3.32 1.15
N ALA A 42 -16.90 -4.59 1.23
CA ALA A 42 -16.40 -5.51 2.26
C ALA A 42 -14.88 -5.75 2.15
N HIS A 43 -14.35 -5.89 0.93
CA HIS A 43 -12.91 -6.03 0.69
C HIS A 43 -12.14 -4.77 1.09
N LEU A 44 -12.60 -3.60 0.64
CA LEU A 44 -11.99 -2.32 1.02
C LEU A 44 -11.93 -2.17 2.54
N MET A 45 -13.07 -2.34 3.22
CA MET A 45 -13.14 -2.17 4.66
C MET A 45 -12.36 -3.23 5.43
N ALA A 46 -12.20 -4.43 4.87
CA ALA A 46 -11.36 -5.46 5.47
C ALA A 46 -9.88 -5.08 5.43
N GLN A 47 -9.41 -4.47 4.35
CA GLN A 47 -8.05 -3.94 4.25
C GLN A 47 -7.86 -2.80 5.25
N ILE A 48 -8.75 -1.80 5.24
CA ILE A 48 -8.71 -0.66 6.17
C ILE A 48 -8.67 -1.14 7.62
N SER A 49 -9.58 -2.05 8.01
CA SER A 49 -9.67 -2.55 9.39
C SER A 49 -8.38 -3.27 9.84
N HIS A 50 -7.66 -3.90 8.92
CA HIS A 50 -6.38 -4.52 9.22
C HIS A 50 -5.26 -3.49 9.36
N GLU A 51 -5.18 -2.52 8.44
CA GLU A 51 -4.11 -1.51 8.39
C GLU A 51 -4.20 -0.52 9.55
N ASN A 52 -5.40 -0.07 9.89
CA ASN A 52 -5.62 0.99 10.87
C ASN A 52 -6.05 0.47 12.26
N GLY A 53 -5.96 -0.84 12.50
CA GLY A 53 -6.38 -1.45 13.75
C GLY A 53 -7.85 -1.19 14.09
N ALA A 54 -8.74 -1.36 13.12
CA ALA A 54 -10.17 -1.07 13.23
C ALA A 54 -10.46 0.36 13.73
N GLY A 55 -9.78 1.33 13.13
CA GLY A 55 -9.96 2.77 13.33
C GLY A 55 -9.22 3.36 14.53
N THR A 56 -8.39 2.58 15.22
CA THR A 56 -7.64 3.05 16.41
C THR A 56 -6.27 3.65 16.07
N ILE A 57 -5.72 3.31 14.91
CA ILE A 57 -4.41 3.76 14.43
C ILE A 57 -4.65 4.74 13.28
N VAL A 58 -3.95 5.87 13.31
CA VAL A 58 -4.07 6.91 12.28
C VAL A 58 -2.69 7.34 11.80
N ARG A 59 -1.77 7.69 12.71
CA ARG A 59 -0.39 8.06 12.39
C ARG A 59 0.58 7.26 13.26
N GLU A 60 1.71 6.88 12.69
CA GLU A 60 2.85 6.40 13.46
C GLU A 60 3.38 7.54 14.35
N ASN A 61 3.62 7.24 15.64
CA ASN A 61 4.18 8.23 16.57
C ASN A 61 5.72 8.25 16.54
N MET A 62 6.35 7.15 16.12
CA MET A 62 7.80 6.93 16.09
C MET A 62 8.53 7.13 17.44
N ARG A 63 7.80 7.27 18.55
CA ARG A 63 8.37 7.52 19.88
C ARG A 63 8.51 6.20 20.64
N TYR A 64 9.62 5.52 20.40
CA TYR A 64 9.92 4.22 21.03
C TYR A 64 10.98 4.30 22.11
N ARG A 65 10.94 3.35 23.06
CA ARG A 65 12.06 3.03 23.96
C ARG A 65 13.08 2.17 23.22
N ALA A 66 14.36 2.24 23.62
CA ALA A 66 15.45 1.50 22.97
C ALA A 66 15.17 -0.01 22.75
N PRO A 67 14.62 -0.77 23.71
CA PRO A 67 14.31 -2.19 23.48
C PRO A 67 13.31 -2.41 22.34
N ARG A 68 12.28 -1.55 22.27
CA ARG A 68 11.27 -1.62 21.22
C ARG A 68 11.83 -1.21 19.85
N ILE A 69 12.73 -0.23 19.81
CA ILE A 69 13.47 0.13 18.58
C ILE A 69 14.24 -1.09 18.06
N MET A 70 14.93 -1.82 18.92
CA MET A 70 15.69 -3.01 18.52
C MET A 70 14.79 -4.14 18.03
N GLU A 71 13.65 -4.34 18.68
CA GLU A 71 12.68 -5.36 18.29
C GLU A 71 12.12 -5.13 16.89
N ILE A 72 11.79 -3.87 16.56
CA ILE A 72 11.17 -3.50 15.29
C ILE A 72 12.23 -3.24 14.22
N PHE A 73 13.18 -2.35 14.50
CA PHE A 73 14.09 -1.75 13.51
C PHE A 73 15.53 -2.29 13.57
N GLY A 74 15.81 -3.18 14.52
CA GLY A 74 17.15 -3.67 14.80
C GLY A 74 17.81 -4.45 13.66
N VAL A 75 19.11 -4.70 13.80
CA VAL A 75 19.87 -5.58 12.90
C VAL A 75 19.18 -6.95 12.77
N GLY A 76 18.94 -7.39 11.53
CA GLY A 76 18.24 -8.65 11.24
C GLY A 76 16.71 -8.58 11.34
N ARG A 77 16.14 -7.46 11.80
CA ARG A 77 14.68 -7.24 11.90
C ARG A 77 14.14 -6.34 10.80
N HIS A 78 14.87 -5.27 10.47
CA HIS A 78 14.43 -4.29 9.48
C HIS A 78 15.56 -3.81 8.56
N SER A 79 15.19 -3.19 7.44
CA SER A 79 16.12 -2.60 6.48
C SER A 79 17.02 -1.51 7.08
N ALA A 80 16.55 -0.82 8.12
CA ALA A 80 17.30 0.22 8.82
C ALA A 80 18.47 -0.33 9.65
N ARG A 81 18.40 -1.60 10.06
CA ARG A 81 19.45 -2.30 10.82
C ARG A 81 19.99 -1.48 12.00
N VAL A 82 19.09 -0.92 12.81
CA VAL A 82 19.46 -0.09 13.95
C VAL A 82 20.29 -0.92 14.94
N THR A 83 21.45 -0.41 15.34
CA THR A 83 22.31 -1.02 16.35
C THR A 83 21.84 -0.67 17.76
N GLU A 84 22.29 -1.40 18.77
CA GLU A 84 21.93 -1.14 20.17
C GLU A 84 22.36 0.28 20.62
N ALA A 85 23.56 0.71 20.21
CA ALA A 85 24.06 2.06 20.49
C ALA A 85 23.19 3.14 19.82
N GLU A 86 22.78 2.94 18.56
CA GLU A 86 21.85 3.85 17.89
C GLU A 86 20.48 3.86 18.58
N ALA A 87 19.94 2.69 18.97
CA ALA A 87 18.65 2.58 19.65
C ALA A 87 18.66 3.32 21.00
N ALA A 88 19.74 3.23 21.77
CA ALA A 88 19.90 4.00 23.01
C ALA A 88 19.88 5.51 22.76
N ARG A 89 20.55 5.98 21.71
CA ARG A 89 20.59 7.40 21.32
C ARG A 89 19.25 7.92 20.81
N LEU A 90 18.53 7.11 20.04
CA LEU A 90 17.28 7.47 19.36
C LEU A 90 16.03 7.28 20.23
N ALA A 91 16.14 6.62 21.38
CA ALA A 91 15.02 6.38 22.27
C ALA A 91 14.32 7.69 22.66
N GLY A 92 13.00 7.75 22.45
CA GLY A 92 12.18 8.93 22.74
C GLY A 92 12.38 10.10 21.77
N ARG A 93 13.11 9.92 20.66
CA ARG A 93 13.38 10.94 19.64
C ARG A 93 12.72 10.58 18.31
N PRO A 94 11.40 10.80 18.17
CA PRO A 94 10.63 10.27 17.04
C PRO A 94 11.10 10.78 15.67
N ASP A 95 11.41 12.07 15.56
CA ASP A 95 11.81 12.70 14.31
C ASP A 95 13.16 12.15 13.84
N GLU A 96 14.15 12.07 14.75
CA GLU A 96 15.46 11.49 14.46
C GLU A 96 15.37 10.00 14.13
N LEU A 97 14.50 9.25 14.82
CA LEU A 97 14.32 7.83 14.52
C LEU A 97 13.68 7.64 13.15
N ALA A 98 12.65 8.42 12.82
CA ALA A 98 11.99 8.34 11.54
C ALA A 98 12.92 8.75 10.39
N GLU A 99 13.73 9.78 10.58
CA GLU A 99 14.77 10.16 9.63
C GLU A 99 15.83 9.05 9.46
N ARG A 100 16.20 8.37 10.55
CA ARG A 100 17.12 7.23 10.50
C ARG A 100 16.54 6.00 9.79
N VAL A 101 15.23 5.77 9.90
CA VAL A 101 14.55 4.56 9.40
C VAL A 101 14.02 4.74 7.97
N TYR A 102 13.36 5.86 7.71
CA TYR A 102 12.65 6.17 6.45
C TYR A 102 13.28 7.30 5.65
N GLY A 103 14.08 8.17 6.28
CA GLY A 103 14.75 9.30 5.64
C GLY A 103 16.18 8.98 5.20
N LEU A 104 16.99 10.02 5.05
CA LEU A 104 18.35 9.98 4.50
C LEU A 104 19.32 9.13 5.34
N GLY A 105 18.99 8.85 6.60
CA GLY A 105 19.73 7.89 7.44
C GLY A 105 19.59 6.42 6.99
N ASN A 106 18.72 6.13 6.02
CA ASN A 106 18.59 4.85 5.35
C ASN A 106 18.38 5.06 3.84
N THR A 107 19.44 5.46 3.14
CA THR A 107 19.40 5.94 1.73
C THR A 107 18.73 4.98 0.74
N ARG A 108 18.79 3.67 0.96
CA ARG A 108 18.07 2.70 0.12
C ARG A 108 16.56 2.80 0.33
N LYS A 109 16.11 2.87 1.59
CA LYS A 109 14.69 3.00 1.92
C LYS A 109 14.17 4.40 1.55
N ALA A 110 14.96 5.45 1.76
CA ALA A 110 14.62 6.80 1.35
C ALA A 110 14.28 6.87 -0.15
N ARG A 111 15.16 6.31 -1.00
CA ARG A 111 14.93 6.21 -2.44
C ARG A 111 13.67 5.42 -2.81
N GLU A 112 13.40 4.30 -2.12
CA GLU A 112 12.18 3.51 -2.33
C GLU A 112 10.90 4.29 -1.98
N LEU A 113 10.98 5.15 -0.96
CA LEU A 113 9.88 5.96 -0.44
C LEU A 113 9.73 7.32 -1.15
N GLY A 114 10.69 7.68 -2.02
CA GLY A 114 10.78 9.00 -2.61
C GLY A 114 11.16 10.10 -1.61
N ASN A 115 11.68 9.75 -0.44
CA ASN A 115 12.14 10.72 0.56
C ASN A 115 13.51 11.24 0.13
N THR A 116 13.58 12.53 -0.22
CA THR A 116 14.75 13.18 -0.80
C THR A 116 15.26 14.35 0.04
N GLU A 117 14.45 14.85 0.97
CA GLU A 117 14.79 16.00 1.81
C GLU A 117 15.00 15.60 3.28
N PRO A 118 15.88 16.29 4.01
CA PRO A 118 15.98 16.13 5.46
C PRO A 118 14.64 16.35 6.16
N GLY A 119 14.23 15.41 7.01
CA GLY A 119 12.96 15.47 7.74
C GLY A 119 11.82 14.72 7.06
N ASP A 120 11.98 14.32 5.80
CA ASP A 120 10.98 13.51 5.08
C ASP A 120 10.65 12.22 5.79
N GLY A 121 11.63 11.62 6.48
CA GLY A 121 11.42 10.38 7.22
C GLY A 121 10.31 10.52 8.26
N PHE A 122 10.22 11.66 8.94
CA PHE A 122 9.16 11.93 9.90
C PHE A 122 7.91 12.53 9.27
N ARG A 123 8.06 13.51 8.37
CA ARG A 123 6.92 14.20 7.72
C ARG A 123 5.99 13.20 7.02
N PHE A 124 6.58 12.25 6.29
CA PHE A 124 5.87 11.24 5.50
C PHE A 124 5.86 9.84 6.15
N ARG A 125 5.91 9.76 7.49
CA ARG A 125 5.75 8.51 8.25
C ARG A 125 4.38 7.85 8.04
N GLY A 126 4.21 6.62 8.53
CA GLY A 126 2.96 5.86 8.39
C GLY A 126 1.71 6.66 8.77
N GLY A 127 0.71 6.72 7.88
CA GLY A 127 -0.48 7.55 8.07
C GLY A 127 -1.73 7.12 7.30
N GLY A 128 -2.91 7.39 7.86
CA GLY A 128 -4.21 7.17 7.22
C GLY A 128 -4.75 5.75 7.31
N ASP A 129 -5.91 5.55 6.69
CA ASP A 129 -6.71 4.33 6.81
C ASP A 129 -6.12 3.10 6.13
N LEU A 130 -5.25 3.28 5.14
CA LEU A 130 -4.47 2.22 4.54
C LEU A 130 -2.98 2.31 4.89
N GLN A 131 -2.53 3.26 5.71
CA GLN A 131 -1.11 3.46 6.08
C GLN A 131 -0.21 3.77 4.88
N LEU A 132 -0.29 5.00 4.36
CA LEU A 132 0.70 5.55 3.42
C LEU A 132 2.05 5.78 4.10
N THR A 133 3.15 5.65 3.36
CA THR A 133 4.50 5.97 3.85
C THR A 133 5.38 6.45 2.71
N GLY A 134 6.17 7.48 2.97
CA GLY A 134 7.08 8.09 2.01
C GLY A 134 6.42 9.20 1.18
N ARG A 135 7.21 10.24 0.90
CA ARG A 135 6.83 11.41 0.13
C ARG A 135 6.09 11.04 -1.14
N ALA A 136 6.66 10.14 -1.95
CA ALA A 136 6.08 9.79 -3.23
C ALA A 136 4.70 9.11 -3.11
N SER A 137 4.41 8.42 -1.98
CA SER A 137 3.08 7.85 -1.76
C SER A 137 2.06 8.92 -1.35
N TYR A 138 2.48 9.86 -0.50
CA TYR A 138 1.64 10.99 -0.09
C TYR A 138 1.31 11.89 -1.28
N GLU A 139 2.31 12.23 -2.11
CA GLU A 139 2.13 12.97 -3.36
C GLU A 139 1.14 12.23 -4.27
N HIS A 140 1.46 10.98 -4.65
CA HIS A 140 0.67 10.25 -5.65
C HIS A 140 -0.79 10.03 -5.22
N PHE A 141 -1.04 9.55 -4.00
CA PHE A 141 -2.41 9.26 -3.56
C PHE A 141 -3.14 10.51 -3.07
N GLY A 142 -2.41 11.55 -2.65
CA GLY A 142 -2.97 12.87 -2.39
C GLY A 142 -3.53 13.49 -3.68
N GLU A 143 -2.75 13.49 -4.76
CA GLU A 143 -3.18 13.99 -6.07
C GLU A 143 -4.44 13.28 -6.57
N ILE A 144 -4.48 11.94 -6.52
CA ILE A 144 -5.65 11.16 -6.93
C ILE A 144 -6.87 11.49 -6.08
N ALA A 145 -6.69 11.75 -4.78
CA ALA A 145 -7.76 12.11 -3.86
C ALA A 145 -8.15 13.60 -3.92
N GLY A 146 -7.42 14.42 -4.67
CA GLY A 146 -7.60 15.88 -4.74
C GLY A 146 -7.17 16.62 -3.48
N VAL A 147 -6.19 16.09 -2.73
CA VAL A 147 -5.67 16.67 -1.48
C VAL A 147 -4.15 16.82 -1.59
N ASP A 148 -3.63 18.03 -1.36
CA ASP A 148 -2.19 18.28 -1.37
C ASP A 148 -1.52 17.78 -0.07
N LEU A 149 -1.32 16.46 -0.01
CA LEU A 149 -0.62 15.77 1.06
C LEU A 149 0.89 15.94 1.00
N ALA A 150 1.44 16.47 -0.09
CA ALA A 150 2.86 16.75 -0.25
C ALA A 150 3.24 18.00 0.57
N ALA A 151 2.43 19.05 0.44
CA ALA A 151 2.59 20.30 1.17
C ALA A 151 2.31 20.11 2.67
N ASP A 152 1.19 19.46 3.01
CA ASP A 152 0.82 19.18 4.41
C ASP A 152 0.41 17.70 4.60
N PRO A 153 1.38 16.83 4.92
CA PRO A 153 1.15 15.40 5.15
C PRO A 153 0.32 15.09 6.40
N ASP A 154 0.24 16.00 7.38
CA ASP A 154 -0.50 15.74 8.63
C ASP A 154 -2.02 15.75 8.41
N GLN A 155 -2.50 16.33 7.31
CA GLN A 155 -3.89 16.22 6.84
C GLN A 155 -4.37 14.77 6.74
N ILE A 156 -3.49 13.79 6.49
CA ILE A 156 -3.86 12.37 6.45
C ILE A 156 -4.45 11.86 7.77
N ALA A 157 -4.26 12.60 8.88
CA ALA A 157 -4.84 12.26 10.17
C ALA A 157 -6.33 12.65 10.30
N ASP A 158 -6.82 13.54 9.42
CA ASP A 158 -8.24 13.87 9.38
C ASP A 158 -9.06 12.65 8.90
N PRO A 159 -10.14 12.25 9.60
CA PRO A 159 -10.93 11.08 9.23
C PRO A 159 -11.58 11.13 7.84
N GLU A 160 -11.91 12.32 7.33
CA GLU A 160 -12.51 12.47 6.00
C GLU A 160 -11.43 12.33 4.92
N ILE A 161 -10.32 13.03 5.07
CA ILE A 161 -9.16 12.95 4.16
C ILE A 161 -8.60 11.52 4.13
N SER A 162 -8.34 10.94 5.30
CA SER A 162 -7.86 9.56 5.45
C SER A 162 -8.71 8.55 4.69
N PHE A 163 -10.03 8.64 4.82
CA PHE A 163 -10.94 7.70 4.19
C PHE A 163 -11.03 7.92 2.67
N ARG A 164 -11.09 9.17 2.21
CA ARG A 164 -11.06 9.51 0.78
C ARG A 164 -9.80 8.98 0.11
N VAL A 165 -8.64 9.25 0.72
CA VAL A 165 -7.34 8.79 0.22
C VAL A 165 -7.27 7.27 0.20
N ALA A 166 -7.78 6.56 1.21
CA ALA A 166 -7.82 5.11 1.22
C ALA A 166 -8.71 4.50 0.11
N VAL A 167 -9.85 5.14 -0.19
CA VAL A 167 -10.70 4.72 -1.31
C VAL A 167 -9.98 4.94 -2.63
N ALA A 168 -9.41 6.14 -2.84
CA ALA A 168 -8.62 6.47 -4.03
C ALA A 168 -7.43 5.51 -4.23
N GLU A 169 -6.67 5.23 -3.17
CA GLU A 169 -5.57 4.25 -3.16
C GLU A 169 -6.06 2.86 -3.58
N PHE A 170 -7.16 2.37 -3.01
CA PHE A 170 -7.71 1.05 -3.35
C PHE A 170 -8.09 0.93 -4.83
N VAL A 171 -8.67 1.99 -5.39
CA VAL A 171 -9.04 2.07 -6.81
C VAL A 171 -7.80 2.13 -7.69
N ALA A 172 -6.84 3.00 -7.37
CA ALA A 172 -5.58 3.17 -8.11
C ALA A 172 -4.73 1.90 -8.11
N LEU A 173 -4.74 1.14 -7.02
CA LEU A 173 -4.13 -0.20 -6.92
C LEU A 173 -4.92 -1.29 -7.66
N ARG A 174 -5.98 -0.91 -8.40
CA ARG A 174 -6.86 -1.77 -9.21
C ARG A 174 -7.58 -2.83 -8.38
N CYS A 175 -7.89 -2.59 -7.11
CA CYS A 175 -8.42 -3.65 -6.23
C CYS A 175 -9.89 -4.00 -6.48
N ILE A 176 -10.65 -3.22 -7.27
CA ILE A 176 -12.07 -3.46 -7.55
C ILE A 176 -12.30 -4.85 -8.18
N GLU A 177 -11.65 -5.14 -9.31
CA GLU A 177 -11.88 -6.37 -10.07
C GLU A 177 -11.53 -7.67 -9.32
N PRO A 178 -10.41 -7.78 -8.57
CA PRO A 178 -10.22 -8.93 -7.71
C PRO A 178 -11.22 -8.96 -6.54
N ALA A 179 -11.65 -7.82 -6.00
CA ALA A 179 -12.66 -7.78 -4.96
C ALA A 179 -14.03 -8.30 -5.45
N LYS A 180 -14.46 -7.95 -6.67
CA LYS A 180 -15.67 -8.51 -7.32
C LYS A 180 -15.60 -10.04 -7.49
N ARG A 181 -14.39 -10.58 -7.66
CA ARG A 181 -14.13 -12.04 -7.73
C ARG A 181 -13.89 -12.68 -6.36
N ASP A 182 -14.07 -11.92 -5.29
CA ASP A 182 -13.82 -12.32 -3.91
C ASP A 182 -12.36 -12.73 -3.60
N ASP A 183 -11.39 -12.28 -4.40
CA ASP A 183 -9.98 -12.64 -4.30
C ASP A 183 -9.23 -11.76 -3.29
N CYS A 184 -9.43 -12.07 -2.00
CA CYS A 184 -8.78 -11.37 -0.89
C CYS A 184 -7.25 -11.45 -0.97
N ARG A 185 -6.70 -12.52 -1.55
CA ARG A 185 -5.25 -12.70 -1.68
C ARG A 185 -4.66 -11.71 -2.67
N THR A 186 -5.30 -11.50 -3.82
CA THR A 186 -4.84 -10.51 -4.80
C THR A 186 -5.03 -9.09 -4.30
N VAL A 187 -6.16 -8.78 -3.65
CA VAL A 187 -6.35 -7.47 -3.00
C VAL A 187 -5.25 -7.20 -1.98
N THR A 188 -4.95 -8.17 -1.10
CA THR A 188 -3.88 -8.03 -0.09
C THR A 188 -2.51 -7.81 -0.72
N ARG A 189 -2.18 -8.54 -1.79
CA ARG A 189 -0.91 -8.34 -2.53
C ARG A 189 -0.79 -6.94 -3.11
N ARG A 190 -1.87 -6.37 -3.61
CA ARG A 190 -1.89 -5.02 -4.18
C ARG A 190 -1.74 -3.95 -3.11
N VAL A 191 -2.45 -4.09 -1.99
CA VAL A 191 -2.40 -3.13 -0.86
C VAL A 191 -1.07 -3.17 -0.12
N ASN A 192 -0.50 -4.36 0.13
CA ASN A 192 0.66 -4.51 1.02
C ASN A 192 1.98 -4.82 0.28
N GLY A 193 1.94 -5.07 -1.03
CA GLY A 193 3.11 -5.56 -1.79
C GLY A 193 3.48 -7.02 -1.50
N GLY A 194 2.58 -7.78 -0.83
CA GLY A 194 2.80 -9.15 -0.38
C GLY A 194 1.56 -9.73 0.29
N THR A 195 1.67 -10.88 0.96
CA THR A 195 0.54 -11.53 1.65
C THR A 195 0.57 -11.35 3.16
N ASN A 196 1.26 -10.32 3.68
CA ASN A 196 1.36 -10.11 5.11
C ASN A 196 -0.02 -9.79 5.69
N GLY A 197 -0.37 -10.49 6.78
CA GLY A 197 -1.65 -10.32 7.44
C GLY A 197 -2.86 -10.88 6.69
N LEU A 198 -2.68 -11.67 5.62
CA LEU A 198 -3.78 -12.20 4.81
C LEU A 198 -4.85 -12.92 5.64
N ALA A 199 -4.45 -13.75 6.60
CA ALA A 199 -5.40 -14.48 7.46
C ALA A 199 -6.31 -13.53 8.27
N GLU A 200 -5.74 -12.47 8.84
CA GLU A 200 -6.49 -11.45 9.56
C GLU A 200 -7.41 -10.64 8.63
N ARG A 201 -6.93 -10.30 7.42
CA ARG A 201 -7.74 -9.61 6.41
C ARG A 201 -8.94 -10.47 5.97
N GLN A 202 -8.76 -11.78 5.85
CA GLN A 202 -9.86 -12.73 5.59
C GLN A 202 -10.87 -12.79 6.76
N VAL A 203 -10.41 -12.71 8.01
CA VAL A 203 -11.30 -12.58 9.18
C VAL A 203 -12.13 -11.30 9.10
N TRP A 204 -11.49 -10.16 8.82
CA TRP A 204 -12.18 -8.90 8.64
C TRP A 204 -13.17 -8.93 7.48
N LEU A 205 -12.80 -9.53 6.36
CA LEU A 205 -13.66 -9.69 5.19
C LEU A 205 -14.94 -10.45 5.54
N ARG A 206 -14.83 -11.56 6.28
CA ARG A 206 -16.01 -12.31 6.74
C ARG A 206 -16.92 -11.44 7.62
N LYS A 207 -16.35 -10.67 8.54
CA LYS A 207 -17.12 -9.76 9.41
C LYS A 207 -17.85 -8.68 8.60
N TRP A 208 -17.17 -8.05 7.65
CA TRP A 208 -17.76 -7.02 6.80
C TRP A 208 -18.86 -7.55 5.88
N LYS A 209 -18.64 -8.72 5.27
CA LYS A 209 -19.69 -9.40 4.49
C LYS A 209 -20.93 -9.69 5.34
N ALA A 210 -20.75 -10.20 6.55
CA ALA A 210 -21.86 -10.52 7.44
C ALA A 210 -22.70 -9.27 7.76
N VAL A 211 -22.08 -8.18 8.20
CA VAL A 211 -22.83 -6.96 8.56
C VAL A 211 -23.44 -6.25 7.35
N LEU A 212 -22.85 -6.38 6.16
CA LEU A 212 -23.40 -5.79 4.93
C LEU A 212 -24.55 -6.62 4.33
N ALA A 213 -24.63 -7.90 4.66
CA ALA A 213 -25.72 -8.79 4.27
C ALA A 213 -26.92 -8.75 5.22
N GLU A 214 -26.75 -8.23 6.45
CA GLU A 214 -27.86 -8.04 7.40
C GLU A 214 -28.93 -7.12 6.78
N PRO A 215 -30.23 -7.52 6.77
CA PRO A 215 -31.31 -6.62 6.41
C PRO A 215 -31.21 -5.36 7.27
N ARG A 216 -31.47 -4.19 6.68
CA ARG A 216 -31.35 -2.88 7.34
C ARG A 216 -32.29 -2.80 8.56
N ALA A 217 -31.86 -3.33 9.70
CA ALA A 217 -32.59 -3.30 10.95
C ALA A 217 -32.46 -1.92 11.61
N ALA A 218 -33.56 -1.44 12.19
CA ALA A 218 -33.66 -0.16 12.87
C ALA A 218 -32.93 -0.16 14.22
N ALA A 219 -32.15 0.90 14.45
CA ALA A 219 -31.64 1.48 15.71
C ALA A 219 -30.85 0.61 16.73
N ASP A 220 -29.86 1.27 17.34
CA ASP A 220 -28.64 0.76 18.00
C ASP A 220 -28.82 -0.05 19.31
N PRO A 221 -27.97 -1.08 19.56
CA PRO A 221 -27.74 -1.59 20.91
C PRO A 221 -26.55 -0.89 21.61
N ALA A 222 -26.60 -0.91 22.95
CA ALA A 222 -25.75 -0.19 23.90
C ALA A 222 -24.24 -0.57 23.85
N PRO A 223 -23.34 0.31 24.35
CA PRO A 223 -21.90 0.08 24.30
C PRO A 223 -21.44 -1.00 25.29
N LEU A 224 -20.53 -1.88 24.86
CA LEU A 224 -19.86 -2.88 25.69
C LEU A 224 -18.67 -2.29 26.49
N PRO A 225 -18.23 -2.93 27.59
CA PRO A 225 -17.25 -2.36 28.52
C PRO A 225 -15.84 -2.26 27.93
N ARG A 226 -15.15 -1.19 28.33
CA ARG A 226 -13.73 -0.90 28.01
C ARG A 226 -12.79 -1.83 28.79
N GLY A 227 -11.73 -2.32 28.15
CA GLY A 227 -10.65 -3.01 28.86
C GLY A 227 -9.64 -3.85 28.07
N ALA A 228 -9.71 -3.93 26.74
CA ALA A 228 -8.73 -4.71 25.97
C ALA A 228 -7.52 -3.87 25.54
N GLU A 229 -6.32 -4.41 25.78
CA GLU A 229 -5.02 -3.84 25.43
C GLU A 229 -4.95 -3.48 23.91
N PRO A 230 -4.29 -2.37 23.53
CA PRO A 230 -4.12 -2.00 22.13
C PRO A 230 -3.28 -3.06 21.38
N PRO A 231 -3.60 -3.35 20.10
CA PRO A 231 -2.80 -4.27 19.31
C PRO A 231 -1.38 -3.72 19.09
N PRO A 232 -0.37 -4.59 18.96
CA PRO A 232 1.01 -4.17 18.73
C PRO A 232 1.13 -3.42 17.39
N GLU A 233 1.86 -2.32 17.39
CA GLU A 233 2.19 -1.54 16.20
C GLU A 233 2.97 -2.43 15.20
N LYS A 234 2.50 -2.46 13.94
CA LYS A 234 3.06 -3.29 12.86
C LYS A 234 4.04 -2.46 12.02
N PRO A 235 5.32 -2.86 11.88
CA PRO A 235 6.23 -2.19 10.97
C PRO A 235 5.82 -2.37 9.51
N LEU A 236 5.88 -1.29 8.73
CA LEU A 236 5.62 -1.30 7.29
C LEU A 236 6.87 -1.77 6.52
N VAL A 237 6.67 -2.65 5.53
CA VAL A 237 7.78 -3.40 4.90
C VAL A 237 8.22 -2.78 3.57
N ARG A 238 7.35 -2.09 2.79
CA ARG A 238 7.69 -1.50 1.48
C ARG A 238 6.83 -0.31 1.05
N SER A 239 7.38 0.52 0.15
CA SER A 239 6.66 1.55 -0.62
C SER A 239 5.62 0.90 -1.54
N LYS A 240 4.41 1.46 -1.63
CA LYS A 240 3.27 0.88 -2.37
C LYS A 240 3.21 1.29 -3.84
N ILE A 241 4.06 2.25 -4.24
CA ILE A 241 4.02 2.87 -5.57
C ILE A 241 4.43 1.90 -6.68
N ALA A 242 5.33 0.95 -6.40
CA ALA A 242 5.75 -0.05 -7.38
C ALA A 242 4.55 -0.86 -7.93
N GLY A 243 3.51 -1.10 -7.12
CA GLY A 243 2.27 -1.76 -7.56
C GLY A 243 1.39 -0.90 -8.48
N ALA A 244 1.43 0.43 -8.35
CA ALA A 244 0.70 1.38 -9.18
C ALA A 244 1.45 1.64 -10.52
N ALA A 245 2.77 1.82 -10.47
CA ALA A 245 3.60 2.16 -11.63
C ALA A 245 3.76 1.01 -12.66
N THR A 246 3.60 -0.25 -12.25
CA THR A 246 3.73 -1.42 -13.16
C THR A 246 2.57 -1.52 -14.17
N VAL A 247 1.55 -0.66 -14.09
CA VAL A 247 0.33 -0.77 -14.90
C VAL A 247 -0.09 0.55 -15.55
N LEU A 248 0.86 1.43 -15.89
CA LEU A 248 0.67 2.29 -17.06
C LEU A 248 0.89 1.41 -18.29
N GLY A 249 -0.18 0.71 -18.69
CA GLY A 249 -0.24 0.02 -19.96
C GLY A 249 -0.06 1.03 -21.09
N ALA A 250 0.56 0.57 -22.17
CA ALA A 250 1.00 1.33 -23.33
C ALA A 250 -0.09 2.09 -24.14
N GLU A 251 -1.28 2.31 -23.59
CA GLU A 251 -2.43 2.89 -24.30
C GLU A 251 -2.72 4.36 -23.94
N GLU A 252 -2.22 4.90 -22.82
CA GLU A 252 -2.47 6.31 -22.44
C GLU A 252 -1.33 7.28 -22.83
N VAL A 253 -0.25 6.79 -23.43
CA VAL A 253 0.89 7.63 -23.88
C VAL A 253 0.55 8.43 -25.15
N ALA A 254 -0.59 8.19 -25.79
CA ALA A 254 -0.93 8.80 -27.08
C ALA A 254 -1.46 10.26 -27.01
N GLN A 255 -1.71 10.84 -25.83
CA GLN A 255 -2.31 12.18 -25.72
C GLN A 255 -1.67 13.11 -24.69
N VAL A 256 -0.33 13.27 -24.68
CA VAL A 256 0.27 14.48 -24.09
C VAL A 256 1.52 14.90 -24.88
N ALA A 257 1.31 15.53 -26.04
CA ALA A 257 2.38 16.17 -26.80
C ALA A 257 2.81 17.47 -26.11
N GLY A 258 3.67 17.33 -25.09
CA GLY A 258 4.28 18.45 -24.36
C GLY A 258 5.34 18.04 -23.33
N VAL A 259 5.32 16.79 -22.88
CA VAL A 259 6.21 16.27 -21.79
C VAL A 259 7.48 15.59 -22.35
N VAL A 260 7.76 15.76 -23.65
CA VAL A 260 8.75 14.95 -24.38
C VAL A 260 10.20 15.28 -24.02
N GLN A 261 10.52 16.49 -23.57
CA GLN A 261 11.92 16.83 -23.26
C GLN A 261 12.38 16.32 -21.89
N ASP A 262 11.57 16.49 -20.84
CA ASP A 262 11.93 16.04 -19.48
C ASP A 262 11.95 14.51 -19.36
N SER A 263 11.10 13.83 -20.12
CA SER A 263 11.04 12.36 -20.16
C SER A 263 12.26 11.73 -20.82
N VAL A 264 12.88 12.42 -21.79
CA VAL A 264 14.07 11.92 -22.48
C VAL A 264 15.31 12.03 -21.58
N ASP A 265 15.39 13.06 -20.75
CA ASP A 265 16.51 13.23 -19.82
C ASP A 265 16.38 12.33 -18.59
N GLN A 266 15.15 12.08 -18.10
CA GLN A 266 14.90 11.01 -17.13
C GLN A 266 15.21 9.62 -17.71
N ALA A 267 14.85 9.34 -18.97
CA ALA A 267 15.17 8.07 -19.61
C ALA A 267 16.70 7.87 -19.79
N LYS A 268 17.45 8.95 -20.04
CA LYS A 268 18.92 8.90 -20.07
C LYS A 268 19.52 8.67 -18.67
N GLN A 269 18.98 9.29 -17.62
CA GLN A 269 19.40 9.05 -16.23
C GLN A 269 19.08 7.64 -15.75
N ILE A 270 17.93 7.09 -16.13
CA ILE A 270 17.54 5.71 -15.85
C ILE A 270 18.46 4.74 -16.60
N LYS A 271 18.83 5.04 -17.86
CA LYS A 271 19.76 4.23 -18.63
C LYS A 271 21.19 4.25 -18.06
N ALA A 272 21.66 5.39 -17.56
CA ALA A 272 22.94 5.51 -16.87
C ALA A 272 22.92 4.76 -15.53
N SER A 273 21.82 4.86 -14.78
CA SER A 273 21.64 4.15 -13.50
C SER A 273 21.49 2.63 -13.68
N ALA A 274 20.91 2.17 -14.79
CA ALA A 274 20.77 0.76 -15.13
C ALA A 274 22.08 0.10 -15.57
N GLN A 275 23.08 0.88 -16.00
CA GLN A 275 24.42 0.37 -16.28
C GLN A 275 25.27 0.19 -15.02
N GLU A 276 24.99 0.93 -13.93
CA GLU A 276 25.70 0.79 -12.65
C GLU A 276 25.13 -0.32 -11.74
N ILE A 277 23.86 -0.68 -11.90
CA ILE A 277 23.25 -1.81 -11.19
C ILE A 277 23.49 -3.05 -12.04
N GLY A 278 24.52 -3.84 -11.70
CA GLY A 278 25.03 -5.06 -12.36
C GLY A 278 24.03 -6.07 -12.93
N LEU A 279 23.25 -5.65 -13.94
CA LEU A 279 22.36 -6.47 -14.75
C LEU A 279 23.13 -7.29 -15.77
N TRP A 280 24.32 -6.82 -16.18
CA TRP A 280 25.21 -7.55 -17.07
C TRP A 280 25.67 -8.88 -16.49
N ASP A 281 25.94 -8.94 -15.18
CA ASP A 281 26.33 -10.21 -14.53
C ASP A 281 25.17 -11.22 -14.53
N ILE A 282 23.93 -10.75 -14.34
CA ILE A 282 22.74 -11.61 -14.38
C ILE A 282 22.44 -12.10 -15.80
N VAL A 283 22.59 -11.23 -16.80
CA VAL A 283 22.36 -11.55 -18.21
C VAL A 283 23.43 -12.53 -18.73
N VAL A 284 24.71 -12.32 -18.39
CA VAL A 284 25.80 -13.23 -18.76
C VAL A 284 25.62 -14.58 -18.08
N HIS A 285 25.21 -14.62 -16.80
CA HIS A 285 24.97 -15.87 -16.08
C HIS A 285 23.76 -16.63 -16.63
N ALA A 286 22.69 -15.94 -17.04
CA ALA A 286 21.51 -16.55 -17.66
C ALA A 286 21.83 -17.10 -19.07
N ALA A 287 22.68 -16.40 -19.84
CA ALA A 287 23.09 -16.83 -21.18
C ALA A 287 23.99 -18.09 -21.16
N GLN A 288 24.63 -18.39 -20.03
CA GLN A 288 25.49 -19.56 -19.84
C GLN A 288 24.73 -20.80 -19.31
N MET A 289 23.42 -20.71 -19.04
CA MET A 289 22.63 -21.85 -18.55
C MET A 289 22.19 -22.77 -19.70
N PRO A 290 22.70 -24.03 -19.79
CA PRO A 290 22.36 -24.93 -20.90
C PRO A 290 20.86 -25.25 -20.98
N ARG A 291 20.18 -25.25 -19.83
CA ARG A 291 18.74 -25.53 -19.71
C ARG A 291 17.87 -24.44 -20.36
N LEU A 292 18.35 -23.20 -20.41
CA LEU A 292 17.59 -22.07 -20.96
C LEU A 292 17.53 -22.15 -22.50
N TRP A 293 18.65 -22.56 -23.12
CA TRP A 293 18.71 -22.82 -24.56
C TRP A 293 17.93 -24.06 -24.99
N ILE A 294 17.90 -25.12 -24.16
CA ILE A 294 17.06 -26.30 -24.41
C ILE A 294 15.57 -25.93 -24.39
N ALA A 295 15.14 -25.09 -23.43
CA ALA A 295 13.76 -24.63 -23.35
C ALA A 295 13.37 -23.75 -24.55
N LEU A 296 14.25 -22.83 -24.98
CA LEU A 296 14.04 -22.01 -26.18
C LEU A 296 13.96 -22.85 -27.47
N ALA A 297 14.84 -23.85 -27.62
CA ALA A 297 14.80 -24.76 -28.76
C ALA A 297 13.50 -25.57 -28.81
N ALA A 298 12.98 -26.02 -27.66
CA ALA A 298 11.70 -26.72 -27.59
C ALA A 298 10.52 -25.82 -28.01
N ILE A 299 10.53 -24.55 -27.61
CA ILE A 299 9.49 -23.57 -27.99
C ILE A 299 9.52 -23.31 -29.50
N VAL A 300 10.70 -23.12 -30.08
CA VAL A 300 10.85 -22.93 -31.54
C VAL A 300 10.40 -24.18 -32.29
N LEU A 301 10.74 -25.38 -31.81
CA LEU A 301 10.31 -26.63 -32.41
C LEU A 301 8.78 -26.78 -32.39
N VAL A 302 8.14 -26.47 -31.27
CA VAL A 302 6.67 -26.47 -31.14
C VAL A 302 6.04 -25.45 -32.08
N GLY A 303 6.61 -24.24 -32.18
CA GLY A 303 6.16 -23.22 -33.11
C GLY A 303 6.25 -23.66 -34.58
N LEU A 304 7.35 -24.30 -34.96
CA LEU A 304 7.54 -24.85 -36.30
C LEU A 304 6.57 -25.99 -36.61
N ILE A 305 6.29 -26.86 -35.64
CA ILE A 305 5.29 -27.94 -35.79
C ILE A 305 3.89 -27.35 -36.00
N ILE A 306 3.52 -26.32 -35.23
CA ILE A 306 2.23 -25.63 -35.36
C ILE A 306 2.13 -24.95 -36.73
N TRP A 307 3.18 -24.25 -37.15
CA TRP A 307 3.22 -23.57 -38.44
C TRP A 307 3.16 -24.55 -39.63
N TRP A 308 3.91 -25.66 -39.55
CA TRP A 308 3.89 -26.70 -40.59
C TRP A 308 2.50 -27.34 -40.72
N ARG A 309 1.87 -27.64 -39.58
CA ARG A 309 0.50 -28.17 -39.54
C ARG A 309 -0.55 -27.18 -40.05
N TRP A 310 -0.35 -25.88 -39.84
CA TRP A 310 -1.23 -24.84 -40.39
C TRP A 310 -1.07 -24.70 -41.90
N ARG A 311 0.17 -24.80 -42.41
CA ARG A 311 0.50 -24.70 -43.84
C ARG A 311 -0.04 -25.88 -44.66
N ASP A 312 -0.01 -27.10 -44.14
CA ASP A 312 -0.49 -28.30 -44.87
C ASP A 312 -2.04 -28.43 -44.89
N HIS A 313 -2.74 -27.61 -44.11
CA HIS A 313 -4.21 -27.56 -44.07
C HIS A 313 -4.79 -26.24 -44.65
N SER A 314 -3.98 -25.44 -45.34
CA SER A 314 -4.36 -24.23 -46.08
C SER A 314 -4.12 -24.43 -47.57
#